data_AF-A0A6J4PX24-F1
#
_entry.id   AF-A0A6J4PX24-F1
#
_cell.length_a   1.000
_cell.length_b   1.000
_cell.length_c   1.000
_cell.angle_alpha   90.00
_cell.angle_beta   90.00
_cell.angle_gamma   90.00
#
_symmetry.space_group_name_H-M   'P 1'
#
loop_
_entity.id
_entity.type
_entity.pdbx_description
1 polymer ?
#
loop_
_entity_poly.entity_id
_entity_poly.type
_entity_poly.pdbx_seq_one_letter_code
_entity_poly.pdbx_strand_id
1 'polypeptide(L)' 'MDSTIYRISNVANRLGVSAQYLRMLERQGRVPQVAYDRAGRFYTEADIALLRAIGVGSRPDRLKRAEEVGKAAVLDE' A
#
# COMPACT_ATOMS: atom_id res chain seq x y z
N MET A 1 -6.37 -12.81 -19.44
CA MET A 1 -5.84 -12.34 -18.15
C MET A 1 -4.54 -11.65 -18.43
N ASP A 2 -4.33 -10.44 -17.93
CA ASP A 2 -3.11 -9.69 -18.15
C ASP A 2 -1.93 -10.44 -17.51
N SER A 3 -0.96 -10.86 -18.32
CA SER A 3 0.23 -11.60 -17.87
C SER A 3 1.31 -10.67 -17.30
N THR A 4 0.98 -9.39 -17.09
CA THR A 4 1.94 -8.42 -16.61
C THR A 4 2.35 -8.73 -15.17
N ILE A 5 3.67 -8.85 -14.98
CA ILE A 5 4.30 -9.20 -13.72
C ILE A 5 4.88 -7.96 -13.05
N TYR A 6 4.55 -7.75 -11.77
CA TYR A 6 5.01 -6.63 -10.97
C TYR A 6 5.97 -7.06 -9.85
N ARG A 7 7.04 -6.29 -9.67
CA ARG A 7 7.91 -6.40 -8.48
C ARG A 7 7.26 -5.73 -7.28
N ILE A 8 7.63 -6.15 -6.07
CA ILE A 8 7.07 -5.62 -4.81
C ILE A 8 7.12 -4.09 -4.72
N SER A 9 8.18 -3.45 -5.22
CA SER A 9 8.29 -1.99 -5.22
C SER A 9 7.25 -1.32 -6.12
N ASN A 10 6.92 -1.92 -7.27
CA ASN A 10 5.87 -1.42 -8.15
C ASN A 10 4.49 -1.56 -7.49
N VAL A 11 4.24 -2.68 -6.83
CA VAL A 11 2.98 -2.93 -6.11
C VAL A 11 2.83 -1.98 -4.93
N ALA A 12 3.87 -1.81 -4.12
CA ALA A 12 3.91 -0.88 -3.00
C ALA A 12 3.54 0.54 -3.43
N ASN A 13 4.16 1.05 -4.50
CA ASN A 13 3.85 2.36 -5.06
C ASN A 13 2.41 2.47 -5.53
N ARG A 14 1.88 1.46 -6.23
CA ARG A 14 0.49 1.44 -6.70
C ARG A 14 -0.53 1.42 -5.55
N LEU A 15 -0.18 0.77 -4.44
CA LEU A 15 -1.00 0.69 -3.24
C LEU A 15 -0.78 1.87 -2.28
N GLY A 16 0.19 2.76 -2.54
CA GLY A 16 0.49 3.88 -1.65
C GLY A 16 1.07 3.46 -0.30
N VAL A 17 1.77 2.32 -0.25
CA VAL A 17 2.42 1.80 0.97
C VAL A 17 3.90 1.52 0.71
N SER A 18 4.67 1.22 1.76
CA SER A 18 6.07 0.82 1.58
C SER A 18 6.19 -0.68 1.24
N ALA A 19 7.23 -1.03 0.48
CA ALA A 19 7.53 -2.45 0.21
C ALA A 19 7.85 -3.24 1.49
N GLN A 20 8.38 -2.56 2.52
CA GLN A 20 8.61 -3.17 3.84
C GLN A 20 7.29 -3.49 4.54
N TYR A 21 6.29 -2.61 4.45
CA TYR A 21 4.96 -2.83 5.02
C TYR A 21 4.29 -4.06 4.38
N LEU A 22 4.35 -4.20 3.05
CA LEU A 22 3.86 -5.41 2.36
C LEU A 22 4.56 -6.68 2.86
N ARG A 23 5.89 -6.68 2.98
CA ARG A 23 6.63 -7.83 3.53
C ARG A 23 6.24 -8.17 4.96
N MET A 24 5.96 -7.16 5.78
CA MET A 24 5.52 -7.36 7.16
C MET A 24 4.15 -8.04 7.18
N LEU A 25 3.20 -7.58 6.38
CA LEU A 25 1.86 -8.18 6.29
C LEU A 25 1.91 -9.64 5.82
N GLU A 26 2.75 -9.95 4.82
CA GLU A 26 2.98 -11.33 4.36
C GLU A 26 3.55 -12.21 5.48
N ARG A 27 4.59 -11.72 6.18
CA ARG A 27 5.22 -12.46 7.30
C ARG A 27 4.26 -12.70 8.47
N GLN A 28 3.30 -11.80 8.68
CA GLN A 28 2.26 -11.92 9.70
C GLN A 28 1.08 -12.79 9.24
N GLY A 29 1.06 -13.26 7.99
CA GLY A 29 -0.07 -13.99 7.43
C GLY A 29 -1.33 -13.14 7.24
N ARG A 30 -1.22 -11.81 7.24
CA ARG A 30 -2.34 -10.87 7.06
C ARG A 30 -2.77 -10.72 5.61
N VAL A 31 -1.84 -10.97 4.69
CA VAL A 31 -2.09 -11.07 3.25
C VAL A 31 -1.44 -12.36 2.74
N PRO A 32 -1.93 -12.94 1.62
CA PRO A 32 -1.32 -14.11 1.03
C PRO A 32 0.14 -13.87 0.69
N GLN A 33 0.98 -14.89 0.88
CA GLN A 33 2.34 -14.85 0.41
C GLN A 33 2.34 -14.88 -1.13
N VAL A 34 3.03 -13.92 -1.73
CA VAL A 34 3.06 -13.79 -3.19
C VAL A 34 3.82 -14.94 -3.86
N ALA A 35 3.41 -15.27 -5.09
CA ALA A 35 4.09 -16.22 -5.96
C ALA A 35 5.57 -15.85 -6.18
N TYR A 36 6.38 -16.89 -6.38
CA TYR A 36 7.82 -16.80 -6.53
C TYR A 36 8.24 -17.53 -7.81
N ASP A 37 9.05 -16.88 -8.65
CA ASP A 37 9.67 -17.49 -9.81
C ASP A 37 11.20 -17.50 -9.68
N ARG A 38 11.91 -17.91 -10.73
CA ARG A 38 13.38 -17.92 -10.74
C ARG A 38 14.00 -16.51 -10.62
N ALA A 39 13.26 -15.45 -10.90
CA ALA A 39 13.69 -14.06 -10.81
C ALA A 39 13.29 -13.39 -9.48
N GLY A 40 12.42 -14.00 -8.68
CA GLY A 40 12.08 -13.58 -7.33
C GLY A 40 10.57 -13.52 -7.04
N ARG A 41 10.20 -12.68 -6.08
CA ARG A 41 8.78 -12.37 -5.79
C ARG A 41 8.16 -11.60 -6.93
N PHE A 42 6.96 -12.00 -7.32
CA PHE A 42 6.27 -11.41 -8.44
C PHE A 42 4.76 -11.37 -8.18
N TYR A 43 4.13 -10.23 -8.46
CA TYR A 43 2.69 -10.02 -8.28
C TYR A 43 2.03 -9.89 -9.64
N THR A 44 0.81 -10.38 -9.75
CA THR A 44 -0.08 -10.18 -10.89
C THR A 44 -1.07 -9.06 -10.60
N GLU A 45 -1.82 -8.60 -11.62
CA GLU A 45 -2.94 -7.68 -11.37
C GLU A 45 -4.00 -8.29 -10.44
N ALA A 46 -4.22 -9.59 -10.50
CA ALA A 46 -5.15 -10.28 -9.60
C ALA A 46 -4.70 -10.18 -8.14
N ASP A 47 -3.39 -10.30 -7.88
CA ASP A 47 -2.83 -10.13 -6.54
C ASP A 47 -3.00 -8.68 -6.05
N ILE A 48 -2.75 -7.69 -6.91
CA ILE A 48 -2.93 -6.27 -6.56
C ILE A 48 -4.40 -5.99 -6.23
N ALA A 49 -5.34 -6.52 -7.03
CA ALA A 49 -6.76 -6.38 -6.79
C ALA A 49 -7.17 -7.01 -5.44
N LEU A 50 -6.65 -8.20 -5.12
CA LEU A 50 -6.87 -8.85 -3.83
C LEU A 50 -6.33 -8.01 -2.67
N LEU A 51 -5.11 -7.49 -2.78
CA LEU A 51 -4.51 -6.63 -1.74
C LEU A 51 -5.35 -5.38 -1.50
N ARG A 52 -5.89 -4.75 -2.55
CA ARG A 52 -6.83 -3.63 -2.41
C ARG A 52 -8.12 -4.04 -1.71
N ALA A 53 -8.70 -5.18 -2.08
CA ALA A 53 -9.93 -5.68 -1.48
C ALA A 53 -9.76 -6.00 0.02
N ILE A 54 -8.57 -6.45 0.44
CA ILE A 54 -8.22 -6.65 1.85
C ILE A 54 -8.08 -5.31 2.61
N GLY A 55 -7.90 -4.20 1.91
CA GLY A 55 -7.70 -2.87 2.50
C GLY A 55 -6.23 -2.47 2.63
N VAL A 56 -5.32 -3.10 1.89
CA VAL A 56 -3.93 -2.66 1.86
C VAL A 56 -3.85 -1.32 1.14
N GLY A 57 -3.37 -0.30 1.84
CA GLY A 57 -3.26 1.05 1.28
C GLY A 57 -4.58 1.82 1.22
N SER A 58 -5.68 1.25 1.71
CA SER A 58 -6.91 2.02 1.91
C SER A 58 -6.74 2.93 3.14
N ARG A 59 -6.61 4.21 2.85
CA ARG A 59 -6.79 5.35 3.77
C ARG A 59 -8.26 5.43 4.25
N PRO A 60 -8.57 6.18 5.33
CA PRO A 60 -8.01 7.49 5.62
C PRO A 60 -6.65 7.43 6.35
N ASP A 61 -5.60 8.01 5.74
CA ASP A 61 -4.65 8.77 6.55
C ASP A 61 -5.39 10.06 6.83
N ARG A 62 -5.74 10.28 8.09
CA ARG A 62 -6.22 11.59 8.51
C ARG A 62 -5.03 12.56 8.48
N LEU A 63 -4.66 13.05 7.30
CA LEU A 63 -3.91 14.30 7.18
C LEU A 63 -4.93 15.44 7.19
N LYS A 64 -4.87 16.24 8.26
CA LYS A 64 -5.68 17.44 8.48
C LYS A 64 -5.47 18.45 7.34
N ARG A 65 -6.46 19.29 7.06
CA ARG A 65 -6.36 20.31 6.01
C ARG A 65 -5.35 21.39 6.40
N ALA A 66 -4.67 21.97 5.42
CA ALA A 66 -3.77 23.11 5.65
C ALA A 66 -4.50 24.29 6.34
N GLU A 67 -5.80 24.44 6.13
CA GLU A 67 -6.66 25.42 6.82
C GLU A 67 -6.75 25.18 8.33
N GLU A 68 -6.62 23.94 8.80
CA GLU A 68 -6.48 23.57 10.23
C GLU A 68 -5.04 23.77 10.74
N VAL A 69 -4.04 23.80 9.86
CA VAL A 69 -2.62 24.05 10.17
C VAL A 69 -2.31 25.55 10.25
N GLY A 70 -3.06 26.40 9.53
CA GLY A 70 -2.90 27.86 9.53
C GLY A 70 -3.84 28.65 10.45
N LYS A 71 -5.10 28.20 10.67
CA LYS A 71 -6.07 28.96 11.50
C LYS A 71 -5.89 28.80 13.02
N ALA A 72 -5.24 27.74 13.48
CA ALA A 72 -5.03 27.49 14.91
C ALA A 72 -3.96 28.41 15.55
N ALA A 73 -3.13 29.09 14.74
CA ALA A 73 -2.05 29.95 15.24
C ALA A 73 -2.46 31.42 15.42
N VAL A 74 -3.72 31.81 15.17
CA VAL A 74 -4.15 33.23 15.11
C VAL A 74 -5.41 33.51 15.94
N LEU A 75 -5.86 32.60 16.82
CA LEU A 75 -7.05 32.80 17.66
C LEU A 75 -6.73 32.66 19.16
N ASP A 76 -5.65 33.28 19.62
CA ASP A 76 -5.34 33.47 21.05
C ASP A 76 -5.14 34.95 21.46
N GLU A 77 -5.60 35.93 20.66
CA GLU A 77 -5.76 37.33 21.12
C GLU A 77 -6.74 38.13 20.26
#